data_AF-A0A6M2E3W3-F1
#
_entry.id   AF-A0A6M2E3W3-F1
#
_cell.length_a   1.000
_cell.length_b   1.000
_cell.length_c   1.000
_cell.angle_alpha   90.00
_cell.angle_beta   90.00
_cell.angle_gamma   90.00
#
_symmetry.space_group_name_H-M   'P 1'
#
loop_
_entity.id
_entity.type
_entity.pdbx_description
1 polymer ?
#
loop_
_entity_poly.entity_id
_entity_poly.type
_entity_poly.pdbx_seq_one_letter_code
_entity_poly.pdbx_strand_id
1 'polypeptide(L)'
;ISANASRLLGFLCHNLQSTTPHVRKQAYITLSDHTRARFIHLVNLIQKYLIDKLEAIQNRASRFILVIIKNTIQFSVTKLKLSLHPLKTHRNIALLSLFSKYAHAAISPLAHLQCPSYLSHRLLNSHIYTRIYGTSHAFNFSSLPRAIRLWNNLP
;
A
#
# COMPACT_ATOMS: atom_id res chain seq x y z
N ILE A 1 -8.21 11.67 5.99
CA ILE A 1 -7.74 10.25 6.01
C ILE A 1 -7.06 9.90 7.34
N SER A 2 -5.93 10.52 7.67
CA SER A 2 -5.22 10.29 8.94
C SER A 2 -6.10 10.48 10.18
N ALA A 3 -6.93 11.54 10.21
CA ALA A 3 -7.84 11.80 11.32
C ALA A 3 -8.88 10.69 11.54
N ASN A 4 -9.40 10.06 10.47
CA ASN A 4 -10.37 8.97 10.58
C ASN A 4 -9.68 7.69 11.05
N ALA A 5 -8.49 7.40 10.51
CA ALA A 5 -7.69 6.25 10.95
C ALA A 5 -7.29 6.38 12.43
N SER A 6 -6.94 7.57 12.90
CA SER A 6 -6.67 7.84 14.32
C SER A 6 -7.91 7.67 15.19
N ARG A 7 -9.08 8.14 14.74
CA ARG A 7 -10.35 7.95 15.46
C ARG A 7 -10.74 6.48 15.58
N LEU A 8 -10.62 5.71 14.50
CA LEU A 8 -10.87 4.27 14.51
C LEU A 8 -9.92 3.53 15.44
N LEU A 9 -8.64 3.90 15.45
CA LEU A 9 -7.67 3.35 16.40
C LEU A 9 -8.07 3.69 17.84
N GLY A 10 -8.46 4.94 18.11
CA GLY A 10 -8.94 5.35 19.44
C GLY A 10 -10.17 4.54 19.88
N PHE A 11 -11.13 4.35 18.97
CA PHE A 11 -12.31 3.51 19.21
C PHE A 11 -11.93 2.06 19.54
N LEU A 12 -11.01 1.46 18.77
CA LEU A 12 -10.52 0.11 19.07
C LEU A 12 -9.78 0.05 20.41
N CYS A 13 -8.96 1.06 20.71
CA CYS A 13 -8.22 1.10 21.96
C CYS A 13 -9.15 1.19 23.18
N HIS A 14 -10.25 1.92 23.09
CA HIS A 14 -11.20 2.04 24.17
C HIS A 14 -12.04 0.77 24.36
N ASN A 15 -12.51 0.16 23.27
CA ASN A 15 -13.41 -0.98 23.35
C ASN A 15 -12.70 -2.33 23.54
N LEU A 16 -11.46 -2.48 23.08
CA LEU A 16 -10.75 -3.77 23.09
C LEU A 16 -9.55 -3.80 24.04
N GLN A 17 -9.47 -2.88 25.00
CA GLN A 17 -8.31 -2.71 25.88
C GLN A 17 -7.98 -3.97 26.71
N SER A 18 -8.99 -4.71 27.13
CA SER A 18 -8.88 -5.92 27.96
C SER A 18 -8.74 -7.24 27.17
N THR A 19 -8.82 -7.19 25.84
CA THR A 19 -8.88 -8.41 25.00
C THR A 19 -7.50 -9.01 24.70
N THR A 20 -7.45 -10.25 24.22
CA THR A 20 -6.18 -10.88 23.82
C THR A 20 -5.55 -10.19 22.60
N PRO A 21 -4.21 -10.20 22.46
CA PRO A 21 -3.51 -9.52 21.36
C PRO A 21 -3.95 -10.02 19.98
N HIS A 22 -4.33 -11.29 19.89
CA HIS A 22 -4.86 -11.89 18.66
C HIS A 22 -6.17 -11.24 18.20
N VAL A 23 -7.12 -11.01 19.11
CA VAL A 23 -8.41 -10.37 18.81
C VAL A 23 -8.21 -8.92 18.38
N ARG A 24 -7.32 -8.19 19.07
CA ARG A 24 -6.96 -6.81 18.69
C ARG A 24 -6.35 -6.74 17.29
N LYS A 25 -5.47 -7.71 16.95
CA LYS A 25 -4.87 -7.83 15.62
C LYS A 25 -5.96 -8.04 14.57
N GLN A 26 -6.85 -9.01 14.79
CA GLN A 26 -7.91 -9.33 13.83
C GLN A 26 -8.87 -8.16 13.61
N ALA A 27 -9.31 -7.50 14.69
CA ALA A 27 -10.18 -6.33 14.61
C ALA A 27 -9.50 -5.14 13.90
N TYR A 28 -8.20 -4.93 14.14
CA TYR A 28 -7.44 -3.91 13.43
C TYR A 28 -7.34 -4.23 11.94
N ILE A 29 -7.03 -5.48 11.57
CA ILE A 29 -6.91 -5.89 10.16
C ILE A 29 -8.24 -5.66 9.43
N THR A 30 -9.36 -6.16 9.96
CA THR A 30 -10.67 -6.05 9.30
C THR A 30 -11.09 -4.59 9.06
N LEU A 31 -10.91 -3.71 10.05
CA LEU A 31 -11.25 -2.29 9.93
C LEU A 31 -10.24 -1.51 9.06
N SER A 32 -8.95 -1.86 9.16
CA SER A 32 -7.90 -1.20 8.40
C SER A 32 -7.96 -1.57 6.92
N ASP A 33 -8.34 -2.79 6.56
CA ASP A 33 -8.48 -3.21 5.16
C ASP A 33 -9.66 -2.52 4.47
N HIS A 34 -10.81 -2.41 5.14
CA HIS A 34 -11.97 -1.68 4.62
C HIS A 34 -11.65 -0.21 4.35
N THR A 35 -10.92 0.44 5.26
CA THR A 35 -10.51 1.83 5.08
C THR A 35 -9.40 1.98 4.03
N ARG A 36 -8.37 1.12 4.07
CA ARG A 36 -7.24 1.17 3.14
C ARG A 36 -7.65 0.92 1.69
N ALA A 37 -8.53 -0.05 1.43
CA ALA A 37 -9.06 -0.33 0.08
C ALA A 37 -9.59 0.96 -0.59
N ARG A 38 -10.27 1.80 0.19
CA ARG A 38 -10.81 3.09 -0.25
C ARG A 38 -9.74 4.17 -0.48
N PHE A 39 -8.58 4.06 0.18
CA PHE A 39 -7.53 5.09 0.16
C PHE A 39 -6.39 4.83 -0.82
N ILE A 40 -6.18 3.60 -1.26
CA ILE A 40 -5.16 3.26 -2.28
C ILE A 40 -5.38 4.08 -3.56
N HIS A 41 -6.63 4.30 -3.95
CA HIS A 41 -7.00 5.11 -5.11
C HIS A 41 -6.54 6.57 -4.99
N LEU A 42 -6.49 7.13 -3.77
CA LEU A 42 -6.24 8.55 -3.54
C LEU A 42 -4.76 8.87 -3.25
N VAL A 43 -4.00 7.92 -2.68
CA VAL A 43 -2.66 8.20 -2.09
C VAL A 43 -1.52 7.99 -3.08
N ASN A 44 -1.62 8.60 -4.26
CA ASN A 44 -0.48 8.78 -5.16
C ASN A 44 -0.19 10.25 -5.45
N LEU A 45 -0.37 11.11 -4.44
CA LEU A 45 0.39 12.34 -4.36
C LEU A 45 1.63 12.14 -3.49
N ILE A 46 2.74 12.66 -4.00
CA ILE A 46 4.15 12.56 -3.60
C ILE A 46 4.45 12.99 -2.13
N GLN A 47 3.43 13.29 -1.34
CA GLN A 47 3.57 13.90 -0.02
C GLN A 47 4.06 12.88 1.02
N LYS A 48 5.39 12.82 1.18
CA LYS A 48 6.10 12.12 2.25
C LYS A 48 5.44 12.34 3.62
N TYR A 49 5.01 13.56 3.90
CA TYR A 49 4.26 13.93 5.10
C TYR A 49 3.04 13.04 5.40
N LEU A 50 2.24 12.70 4.38
CA LEU A 50 1.06 11.87 4.57
C LEU A 50 1.45 10.41 4.84
N ILE A 51 2.54 9.95 4.22
CA ILE A 51 3.13 8.62 4.46
C ILE A 51 3.57 8.52 5.92
N ASP A 52 4.33 9.50 6.38
CA ASP A 52 4.87 9.53 7.74
C ASP A 52 3.73 9.56 8.78
N LYS A 53 2.66 10.31 8.51
CA LYS A 53 1.44 10.31 9.35
C LYS A 53 0.76 8.95 9.40
N LEU A 54 0.61 8.27 8.26
CA LEU A 54 -0.03 6.95 8.22
C LEU A 54 0.86 5.89 8.88
N GLU A 55 2.18 5.98 8.71
CA GLU A 55 3.13 5.10 9.38
C GLU A 55 3.15 5.30 10.89
N ALA A 56 3.04 6.55 11.36
CA ALA A 56 2.88 6.84 12.79
C ALA A 56 1.62 6.19 13.39
N ILE A 57 0.51 6.20 12.64
CA ILE A 57 -0.74 5.53 13.06
C ILE A 57 -0.56 4.00 13.10
N GLN A 58 0.11 3.41 12.10
CA GLN A 58 0.44 1.97 12.11
C GLN A 58 1.33 1.60 13.29
N ASN A 59 2.33 2.43 13.61
CA ASN A 59 3.22 2.21 14.75
C ASN A 59 2.45 2.28 16.08
N ARG A 60 1.45 3.17 16.18
CA ARG A 60 0.57 3.24 17.36
C ARG A 60 -0.31 1.99 17.45
N ALA A 61 -0.81 1.48 16.32
CA ALA A 61 -1.61 0.26 16.28
C ALA A 61 -0.80 -0.96 16.72
N SER A 62 0.44 -1.11 16.25
CA SER A 62 1.29 -2.23 16.63
C SER A 62 1.60 -2.25 18.14
N ARG A 63 1.78 -1.06 18.75
CA ARG A 63 1.94 -0.93 20.20
C ARG A 63 0.68 -1.37 20.95
N PHE A 64 -0.50 -0.95 20.47
CA PHE A 64 -1.77 -1.35 21.06
C PHE A 64 -2.00 -2.87 21.01
N ILE A 65 -1.69 -3.50 19.88
CA ILE A 65 -1.89 -4.94 19.69
C ILE A 65 -0.94 -5.74 20.58
N LEU A 66 0.35 -5.38 20.64
CA LEU A 66 1.33 -6.14 21.40
C LEU A 66 1.39 -5.77 22.89
N VAL A 67 0.66 -4.75 23.34
CA VAL A 67 0.74 -4.21 24.72
C VAL A 67 2.19 -3.89 25.11
N ILE A 68 3.02 -3.53 24.13
CA ILE A 68 4.43 -3.22 24.38
C ILE A 68 4.52 -1.79 24.87
N ILE A 69 4.84 -1.65 26.15
CA ILE A 69 5.03 -0.37 26.83
C ILE A 69 6.46 0.18 26.59
N LYS A 70 7.45 -0.69 26.33
CA LYS A 70 8.87 -0.28 26.27
C LYS A 70 9.32 0.18 24.88
N ASN A 71 10.00 1.33 24.86
CA ASN A 71 10.50 2.02 23.67
C ASN A 71 11.72 1.35 23.01
N THR A 72 12.18 0.20 23.53
CA THR A 72 13.47 -0.43 23.21
C THR A 72 13.39 -1.56 22.17
N ILE A 73 12.20 -1.99 21.77
CA ILE A 73 12.08 -3.09 20.80
C ILE A 73 12.10 -2.51 19.38
N GLN A 74 13.12 -2.88 18.59
CA GLN A 74 13.25 -2.51 17.18
C GLN A 74 11.90 -2.66 16.44
N PHE A 75 11.33 -1.53 16.00
CA PHE A 75 10.00 -1.45 15.38
C PHE A 75 9.87 -2.29 14.09
N SER A 76 10.98 -2.58 13.42
CA SER A 76 11.04 -3.48 12.27
C SER A 76 10.72 -4.94 12.64
N VAL A 77 11.23 -5.41 13.79
CA VAL A 77 11.05 -6.79 14.26
C VAL A 77 9.63 -7.04 14.76
N THR A 78 9.00 -6.04 15.40
CA THR A 78 7.61 -6.15 15.89
C THR A 78 6.58 -6.12 14.78
N LYS A 79 6.81 -5.32 13.72
CA LYS A 79 5.97 -5.33 12.51
C LYS A 79 6.00 -6.68 11.80
N LEU A 80 7.18 -7.31 11.70
CA LEU A 80 7.36 -8.65 11.15
C LEU A 80 6.64 -9.72 11.99
N LYS A 81 6.78 -9.70 13.33
CA LYS A 81 6.07 -10.61 14.23
C LYS A 81 4.54 -10.47 14.15
N LEU A 82 4.04 -9.28 13.86
CA LEU A 82 2.61 -9.01 13.69
C LEU A 82 2.09 -9.30 12.27
N SER A 83 2.93 -9.77 11.34
CA SER A 83 2.59 -9.89 9.91
C SER A 83 1.99 -8.59 9.32
N LEU A 84 2.34 -7.43 9.89
CA LEU A 84 1.93 -6.14 9.38
C LEU A 84 2.98 -5.71 8.36
N HIS A 85 2.69 -5.98 7.09
CA HIS A 85 3.54 -5.58 5.99
C HIS A 85 3.74 -4.05 5.98
N PRO A 86 4.96 -3.57 5.65
CA PRO A 86 5.24 -2.14 5.64
C PRO A 86 4.33 -1.42 4.63
N LEU A 87 3.88 -0.20 4.95
CA LEU A 87 2.93 0.56 4.13
C LEU A 87 3.32 0.63 2.64
N LYS A 88 4.63 0.68 2.35
CA LYS A 88 5.19 0.65 0.99
C LYS A 88 4.75 -0.59 0.19
N THR A 89 4.81 -1.78 0.80
CA THR A 89 4.46 -3.04 0.13
C THR A 89 2.97 -3.11 -0.16
N HIS A 90 2.13 -2.74 0.80
CA HIS A 90 0.69 -2.68 0.59
C HIS A 90 0.29 -1.66 -0.48
N ARG A 91 0.96 -0.51 -0.54
CA ARG A 91 0.76 0.46 -1.63
C ARG A 91 1.13 -0.13 -2.98
N ASN A 92 2.26 -0.84 -3.06
CA ASN A 92 2.67 -1.48 -4.32
C ASN A 92 1.66 -2.56 -4.75
N ILE A 93 1.25 -3.45 -3.84
CA ILE A 93 0.26 -4.51 -4.13
C ILE A 93 -1.05 -3.90 -4.64
N ALA A 94 -1.54 -2.87 -3.97
CA ALA A 94 -2.82 -2.32 -4.31
C ALA A 94 -2.79 -1.45 -5.57
N LEU A 95 -1.67 -0.78 -5.83
CA LEU A 95 -1.40 -0.10 -7.08
C LEU A 95 -1.33 -1.11 -8.24
N LEU A 96 -0.69 -2.27 -8.05
CA LEU A 96 -0.67 -3.36 -9.02
C LEU A 96 -2.05 -3.99 -9.24
N SER A 97 -2.83 -4.20 -8.17
CA SER A 97 -4.20 -4.71 -8.27
C SER A 97 -5.10 -3.77 -9.06
N LEU A 98 -4.97 -2.46 -8.81
CA LEU A 98 -5.66 -1.42 -9.56
C LEU A 98 -5.22 -1.44 -11.03
N PHE A 99 -3.91 -1.50 -11.28
CA PHE A 99 -3.36 -1.55 -12.63
C PHE A 99 -3.86 -2.76 -13.41
N SER A 100 -3.86 -3.95 -12.80
CA SER A 100 -4.40 -5.18 -13.39
C SER A 100 -5.88 -5.04 -13.76
N LYS A 101 -6.70 -4.46 -12.88
CA LYS A 101 -8.12 -4.18 -13.19
C LYS A 101 -8.27 -3.26 -14.40
N TYR A 102 -7.45 -2.22 -14.52
CA TYR A 102 -7.49 -1.31 -15.66
C TYR A 102 -6.91 -1.92 -16.94
N ALA A 103 -5.90 -2.78 -16.83
CA ALA A 103 -5.29 -3.46 -17.97
C ALA A 103 -6.21 -4.52 -18.59
N HIS A 104 -7.03 -5.19 -17.76
CA HIS A 104 -7.98 -6.22 -18.21
C HIS A 104 -9.43 -5.71 -18.32
N ALA A 105 -9.69 -4.43 -18.08
CA ALA A 105 -11.03 -3.85 -18.27
C ALA A 105 -11.35 -3.73 -19.76
N ALA A 106 -12.51 -4.25 -20.17
CA ALA A 106 -13.00 -4.22 -21.56
C ALA A 106 -13.20 -2.79 -22.11
N ILE A 107 -13.38 -1.80 -21.23
CA ILE A 107 -13.53 -0.38 -21.57
C ILE A 107 -12.45 0.37 -20.77
N SER A 108 -11.21 0.31 -21.23
CA SER A 108 -10.10 0.99 -20.56
C SER A 108 -9.78 2.31 -21.26
N PRO A 109 -9.76 3.46 -20.57
CA PRO A 109 -9.19 4.69 -21.11
C PRO A 109 -7.67 4.58 -21.31
N LEU A 110 -7.03 3.48 -20.87
CA LEU A 110 -5.63 3.16 -21.17
C LEU A 110 -5.46 2.44 -22.52
N ALA A 111 -6.27 2.78 -23.53
CA ALA A 111 -6.04 2.38 -24.92
C ALA A 111 -4.63 2.75 -25.46
N HIS A 112 -3.88 3.56 -24.71
CA HIS A 112 -2.50 3.96 -25.00
C HIS A 112 -1.42 3.10 -24.35
N LEU A 113 -1.76 2.11 -23.51
CA LEU A 113 -0.77 1.13 -23.02
C LEU A 113 -0.42 0.16 -24.14
N GLN A 114 0.56 0.55 -24.95
CA GLN A 114 1.03 -0.28 -26.04
C GLN A 114 1.96 -1.38 -25.52
N CYS A 115 1.84 -2.58 -26.10
CA CYS A 115 2.86 -3.60 -25.98
C CYS A 115 4.15 -3.09 -26.67
N PRO A 116 5.35 -3.32 -26.11
CA PRO A 116 6.59 -2.98 -26.80
C PRO A 116 6.65 -3.63 -28.18
N SER A 117 7.09 -2.88 -29.19
CA SER A 117 7.24 -3.39 -30.56
C SER A 117 8.28 -4.51 -30.68
N TYR A 118 9.16 -4.66 -29.68
CA TYR A 118 10.15 -5.71 -29.61
C TYR A 118 10.27 -6.25 -28.18
N LEU A 119 10.05 -7.56 -28.02
CA LEU A 119 10.25 -8.31 -26.78
C LEU A 119 11.29 -9.40 -27.04
N SER A 120 12.43 -9.34 -26.36
CA SER A 120 13.36 -10.47 -26.34
C SER A 120 12.81 -11.56 -25.44
N HIS A 121 12.29 -12.64 -26.05
CA HIS A 121 11.68 -13.79 -25.35
C HIS A 121 12.56 -14.43 -24.27
N ARG A 122 13.88 -14.21 -24.31
CA ARG A 122 14.84 -14.75 -23.33
C ARG A 122 15.01 -13.87 -22.08
N LEU A 123 14.62 -12.59 -22.12
CA LEU A 123 14.88 -11.63 -21.04
C LEU A 123 13.60 -10.97 -20.50
N LEU A 124 12.48 -11.06 -21.23
CA LEU A 124 11.28 -10.27 -20.99
C LEU A 124 10.03 -11.15 -20.99
N ASN A 125 9.16 -10.94 -20.01
CA ASN A 125 7.87 -11.62 -19.86
C ASN A 125 6.88 -11.13 -20.95
N SER A 126 5.94 -11.98 -21.38
CA SER A 126 4.98 -11.70 -22.46
C SER A 126 3.95 -10.63 -22.12
N HIS A 127 3.84 -10.23 -20.84
CA HIS A 127 2.85 -9.28 -20.34
C HIS A 127 3.49 -7.93 -19.93
N ILE A 128 4.42 -7.41 -20.72
CA ILE A 128 5.12 -6.15 -20.43
C ILE A 128 4.46 -4.99 -21.17
N TYR A 129 4.37 -3.84 -20.51
CA TYR A 129 3.85 -2.61 -21.09
C TYR A 129 4.98 -1.61 -21.38
N THR A 130 4.83 -0.80 -22.43
CA THR A 130 5.76 0.29 -22.71
C THR A 130 5.79 1.28 -21.55
N ARG A 131 7.00 1.71 -21.19
CA ARG A 131 7.16 2.66 -20.09
C ARG A 131 6.81 4.06 -20.59
N ILE A 132 5.87 4.70 -19.92
CA ILE A 132 5.47 6.08 -20.20
C ILE A 132 6.36 7.02 -19.40
N TYR A 133 6.87 8.05 -20.07
CA TYR A 133 7.69 9.10 -19.47
C TYR A 133 7.08 10.46 -19.79
N GLY A 134 7.18 11.38 -18.84
CA GLY A 134 6.84 12.79 -19.03
C GLY A 134 8.03 13.67 -18.68
N THR A 135 7.97 14.93 -19.11
CA THR A 135 9.03 15.92 -18.84
C THR A 135 9.08 16.33 -17.36
N SER A 136 7.96 16.28 -16.66
CA SER A 136 7.88 16.66 -15.25
C SER A 136 8.24 15.50 -14.29
N HIS A 137 9.06 15.83 -13.29
CA HIS A 137 9.33 14.94 -12.16
C HIS A 137 8.05 14.54 -11.42
N ALA A 138 7.04 15.42 -11.34
CA ALA A 138 5.77 15.08 -10.70
C ALA A 138 5.03 13.96 -11.48
N PHE A 139 5.10 13.99 -12.81
CA PHE A 139 4.51 12.97 -13.67
C PHE A 139 5.25 11.63 -13.55
N ASN A 140 6.58 11.63 -13.62
CA ASN A 140 7.36 10.39 -13.54
C ASN A 140 7.24 9.68 -12.17
N PHE A 141 6.89 10.42 -11.12
CA PHE A 141 6.63 9.88 -9.78
C PHE A 141 5.14 9.68 -9.46
N SER A 142 4.25 9.90 -10.44
CA SER A 142 2.83 9.65 -10.32
C SER A 142 2.49 8.15 -10.28
N SER A 143 1.21 7.84 -10.07
CA SER A 143 0.71 6.47 -9.93
C SER A 143 1.00 5.58 -11.13
N LEU A 144 0.83 6.10 -12.35
CA LEU A 144 0.77 5.30 -13.57
C LEU A 144 2.16 4.87 -14.08
N PRO A 145 3.16 5.76 -14.25
CA PRO A 145 4.53 5.34 -14.60
C PRO A 145 5.15 4.42 -13.55
N ARG A 146 4.80 4.64 -12.27
CA ARG A 146 5.21 3.78 -11.17
C ARG A 146 4.55 2.40 -11.25
N ALA A 147 3.27 2.31 -11.67
CA ALA A 147 2.55 1.06 -11.87
C ALA A 147 3.26 0.17 -12.89
N ILE A 148 3.52 0.74 -14.07
CA ILE A 148 4.13 0.04 -15.20
C ILE A 148 5.52 -0.46 -14.80
N ARG A 149 6.32 0.37 -14.13
CA ARG A 149 7.65 -0.06 -13.65
C ARG A 149 7.56 -1.21 -12.65
N LEU A 150 6.60 -1.17 -11.72
CA LEU A 150 6.43 -2.26 -10.75
C LEU A 150 5.94 -3.54 -11.43
N TRP A 151 5.03 -3.43 -12.39
CA TRP A 151 4.47 -4.54 -13.15
C TRP A 151 5.54 -5.23 -14.00
N ASN A 152 6.32 -4.46 -14.75
CA ASN A 152 7.39 -4.99 -15.62
C ASN A 152 8.55 -5.63 -14.83
N ASN A 153 8.65 -5.36 -13.52
CA ASN A 153 9.66 -5.95 -12.65
C ASN A 153 9.17 -7.23 -11.94
N LEU A 154 7.93 -7.67 -12.19
CA LEU A 154 7.45 -8.95 -11.69
C LEU A 154 8.09 -10.10 -12.49
N PRO A 155 8.50 -11.20 -11.84
CA PRO A 155 9.03 -12.38 -12.51
C PRO A 155 7.97 -13.02 -13.43
#